data_AF-A0A1H9QBY0-F1
#
_entry.id   AF-A0A1H9QBY0-F1
#
_cell.length_a   1.000
_cell.length_b   1.000
_cell.length_c   1.000
_cell.angle_alpha   90.00
_cell.angle_beta   90.00
_cell.angle_gamma   90.00
#
_symmetry.space_group_name_H-M   'P 1'
#
loop_
_entity.id
_entity.type
_entity.pdbx_description
1 polymer ?
#
loop_
_entity_poly.entity_id
_entity_poly.type
_entity_poly.pdbx_seq_one_letter_code
_entity_poly.pdbx_strand_id
1 'polypeptide(L)'
;MHGESYTGPGIWIRIQHRFGPRNMEWFSGAVTTTFGVIVLVGDDLFSQPSWAGFRDFFGTQSLFGTIMLILGMLRLIALLINGAKKKVTPQIRQVAAGFGLVIWFGVCAGFYSSGVISTWAAIYPWLVIAELTNIHRAAHDQGETRNGRAA
;
A
#
# COMPACT_ATOMS: atom_id res chain seq x y z
N MET A 1 20.75 27.62 -34.96
CA MET A 1 19.65 27.12 -34.10
C MET A 1 20.20 26.00 -33.24
N HIS A 2 20.71 26.33 -32.05
CA HIS A 2 21.02 25.31 -31.03
C HIS A 2 19.91 25.36 -29.99
N GLY A 3 18.88 24.54 -30.19
CA GLY A 3 17.89 24.28 -29.16
C GLY A 3 18.54 23.40 -28.10
N GLU A 4 18.78 23.96 -26.93
CA GLU A 4 19.26 23.23 -25.76
C GLU A 4 18.37 22.01 -25.52
N SER A 5 18.97 20.81 -25.65
CA SER A 5 18.32 19.56 -25.29
C SER A 5 18.15 19.54 -23.78
N TYR A 6 16.91 19.74 -23.31
CA TYR A 6 16.57 19.70 -21.90
C TYR A 6 16.77 18.27 -21.34
N THR A 7 17.99 17.93 -20.91
CA THR A 7 18.35 16.64 -20.31
C THR A 7 18.20 16.69 -18.79
N GLY A 8 16.98 16.97 -18.33
CA GLY A 8 16.61 16.61 -16.95
C GLY A 8 16.76 15.09 -16.75
N PRO A 9 17.02 14.61 -15.52
CA PRO A 9 17.25 13.18 -15.27
C PRO A 9 16.12 12.35 -15.89
N GLY A 10 16.47 11.30 -16.64
CA GLY A 10 15.52 10.43 -17.32
C GLY A 10 14.42 9.92 -16.37
N ILE A 11 13.25 9.54 -16.91
CA ILE A 11 12.11 9.03 -16.11
C ILE A 11 12.58 7.95 -15.11
N TRP A 12 13.44 7.06 -15.56
CA TRP A 12 14.03 6.00 -14.74
C TRP A 12 14.85 6.53 -13.55
N ILE A 13 15.68 7.56 -13.76
CA ILE A 13 16.49 8.18 -12.70
C ILE A 13 15.59 8.82 -11.63
N ARG A 14 14.49 9.47 -12.04
CA ARG A 14 13.51 10.04 -11.09
C ARG A 14 12.82 8.97 -10.24
N ILE A 15 12.49 7.83 -10.85
CA ILE A 15 11.90 6.69 -10.13
C ILE A 15 12.92 6.13 -9.12
N GLN A 16 14.16 5.88 -9.54
CA GLN A 16 15.22 5.37 -8.66
C GLN A 16 15.49 6.30 -7.47
N HIS A 17 15.61 7.61 -7.71
CA HIS A 17 15.84 8.58 -6.63
C HIS A 17 14.69 8.62 -5.61
N ARG A 18 13.46 8.34 -6.03
CA ARG A 18 12.27 8.35 -5.18
C ARG A 18 11.93 6.98 -4.59
N PHE A 19 12.58 5.92 -5.06
CA PHE A 19 12.36 4.56 -4.59
C PHE A 19 12.76 4.43 -3.11
N GLY A 20 13.98 4.85 -2.76
CA GLY A 20 14.50 4.77 -1.39
C GLY A 20 13.60 5.45 -0.34
N PRO A 21 13.27 6.74 -0.50
CA PRO A 21 12.38 7.45 0.44
C PRO A 21 10.99 6.82 0.59
N ARG A 22 10.50 6.15 -0.46
CA ARG A 22 9.15 5.55 -0.54
C ARG A 22 9.16 4.03 -0.36
N ASN A 23 10.26 3.44 0.11
CA ASN A 23 10.41 1.98 0.18
C ASN A 23 9.28 1.30 0.97
N MET A 24 8.81 1.92 2.07
CA MET A 24 7.69 1.38 2.86
C MET A 24 6.34 1.42 2.13
N GLU A 25 6.13 2.36 1.20
CA GLU A 25 4.92 2.40 0.38
C GLU A 25 4.96 1.32 -0.69
N TRP A 26 6.15 1.08 -1.29
CA TRP A 26 6.38 -0.02 -2.21
C TRP A 26 6.18 -1.37 -1.54
N PHE A 27 6.79 -1.55 -0.37
CA PHE A 27 6.63 -2.75 0.45
C PHE A 27 5.16 -3.00 0.78
N SER A 28 4.44 -1.99 1.30
CA SER A 28 3.03 -2.20 1.65
C SER A 28 2.15 -2.50 0.43
N GLY A 29 2.38 -1.81 -0.69
CA GLY A 29 1.69 -2.11 -1.96
C GLY A 29 1.94 -3.54 -2.42
N ALA A 30 3.19 -4.01 -2.37
CA ALA A 30 3.56 -5.37 -2.75
C ALA A 30 2.93 -6.42 -1.82
N VAL A 31 3.02 -6.24 -0.51
CA VAL A 31 2.43 -7.17 0.47
C VAL A 31 0.91 -7.24 0.30
N THR A 32 0.24 -6.10 0.10
CA THR A 32 -1.21 -6.05 -0.12
C THR A 32 -1.60 -6.80 -1.40
N THR A 33 -0.88 -6.58 -2.50
CA THR A 33 -1.08 -7.30 -3.77
C THR A 33 -0.90 -8.80 -3.58
N THR A 34 0.24 -9.22 -3.01
CA THR A 34 0.55 -10.64 -2.83
C THR A 34 -0.41 -11.32 -1.87
N PHE A 35 -0.83 -10.64 -0.80
CA PHE A 35 -1.85 -11.17 0.11
C PHE A 35 -3.18 -11.40 -0.63
N GLY A 36 -3.61 -10.46 -1.49
CA GLY A 36 -4.78 -10.63 -2.34
C GLY A 36 -4.66 -11.85 -3.26
N VAL A 37 -3.50 -12.06 -3.90
CA VAL A 37 -3.24 -13.26 -4.71
C VAL A 37 -3.36 -14.55 -3.87
N ILE A 38 -2.74 -14.59 -2.69
CA ILE A 38 -2.80 -15.76 -1.80
C ILE A 38 -4.25 -16.07 -1.42
N VAL A 39 -5.05 -15.05 -1.09
CA VAL A 39 -6.47 -15.24 -0.76
C VAL A 39 -7.27 -15.75 -1.96
N LEU A 40 -6.97 -15.30 -3.18
CA LEU A 40 -7.67 -15.74 -4.38
C LEU A 40 -7.28 -17.16 -4.84
N VAL A 41 -6.03 -17.56 -4.65
CA VAL A 41 -5.51 -18.87 -5.07
C VAL A 41 -5.73 -19.95 -4.02
N GLY A 42 -5.80 -19.58 -2.73
CA GLY A 42 -6.00 -20.56 -1.67
C GLY A 42 -7.38 -21.21 -1.72
N ASP A 43 -7.42 -22.54 -1.60
CA ASP A 43 -8.68 -23.26 -1.59
C ASP A 43 -9.39 -23.11 -0.23
N ASP A 44 -10.59 -22.53 -0.28
CA ASP A 44 -11.56 -22.47 0.83
C ASP A 44 -10.96 -22.01 2.18
N LEU A 45 -10.06 -21.02 2.13
CA LEU A 45 -9.40 -20.44 3.31
C LEU A 45 -10.42 -20.00 4.36
N PHE A 46 -11.48 -19.32 3.94
CA PHE A 46 -12.48 -18.76 4.86
C PHE A 46 -13.27 -19.83 5.64
N SER A 47 -13.26 -21.09 5.17
CA SER A 47 -13.84 -22.24 5.90
C SER A 47 -12.92 -22.78 6.99
N GLN A 48 -11.63 -22.41 6.98
CA GLN A 48 -10.68 -22.85 7.99
C GLN A 48 -10.89 -22.10 9.32
N PRO A 49 -10.67 -22.75 10.47
CA PRO A 49 -10.84 -22.12 11.78
C PRO A 49 -10.05 -20.82 11.96
N SER A 50 -8.82 -20.75 11.42
CA SER A 50 -7.96 -19.57 11.53
C SER A 50 -8.47 -18.34 10.77
N TRP A 51 -9.34 -18.53 9.77
CA TRP A 51 -9.91 -17.47 8.95
C TRP A 51 -11.41 -17.29 9.16
N ALA A 52 -12.02 -18.01 10.10
CA ALA A 52 -13.47 -18.03 10.30
C ALA A 52 -14.06 -16.62 10.46
N GLY A 53 -13.35 -15.74 11.18
CA GLY A 53 -13.74 -14.35 11.40
C GLY A 53 -13.75 -13.47 10.15
N PHE A 54 -13.07 -13.86 9.07
CA PHE A 54 -13.00 -13.05 7.85
C PHE A 54 -14.33 -12.99 7.10
N ARG A 55 -15.18 -14.02 7.23
CA ARG A 55 -16.51 -14.02 6.61
C ARG A 55 -17.39 -12.91 7.13
N ASP A 56 -17.32 -12.65 8.42
CA ASP A 56 -18.16 -11.63 9.08
C ASP A 56 -17.73 -10.21 8.69
N PHE A 57 -16.43 -9.98 8.50
CA PHE A 57 -15.91 -8.64 8.16
C PHE A 57 -15.88 -8.37 6.65
N PHE A 58 -15.58 -9.38 5.84
CA PHE A 58 -15.25 -9.20 4.42
C PHE A 58 -16.17 -9.96 3.47
N GLY A 59 -17.13 -10.72 3.98
CA GLY A 59 -18.06 -11.51 3.19
C GLY A 59 -17.39 -12.74 2.58
N THR A 60 -17.15 -12.72 1.28
CA THR A 60 -16.58 -13.88 0.57
C THR A 60 -15.09 -13.74 0.36
N GLN A 61 -14.39 -14.88 0.34
CA GLN A 61 -12.95 -14.95 0.06
C GLN A 61 -12.60 -14.30 -1.28
N SER A 62 -13.39 -14.58 -2.32
CA SER A 62 -13.18 -14.04 -3.66
C SER A 62 -13.31 -12.51 -3.70
N LEU A 63 -14.34 -11.96 -3.03
CA LEU A 63 -14.52 -10.52 -2.93
C LEU A 63 -13.35 -9.87 -2.20
N PHE A 64 -13.00 -10.40 -1.02
CA PHE A 64 -11.90 -9.87 -0.22
C PHE A 64 -10.56 -9.93 -0.94
N GLY A 65 -10.22 -11.08 -1.52
CA GLY A 65 -8.99 -11.26 -2.29
C GLY A 65 -8.92 -10.33 -3.51
N THR A 66 -10.04 -10.11 -4.19
CA THR A 66 -10.13 -9.18 -5.33
C THR A 66 -9.91 -7.73 -4.89
N ILE A 67 -10.52 -7.31 -3.78
CA ILE A 67 -10.33 -5.96 -3.22
C ILE A 67 -8.87 -5.73 -2.86
N MET A 68 -8.25 -6.68 -2.13
CA MET A 68 -6.84 -6.64 -1.77
C MET A 68 -5.94 -6.53 -3.00
N LEU A 69 -6.16 -7.38 -4.01
CA LEU A 69 -5.37 -7.41 -5.23
C LEU A 69 -5.47 -6.09 -6.01
N ILE A 70 -6.70 -5.60 -6.24
CA ILE A 70 -6.93 -4.35 -6.98
C ILE A 70 -6.30 -3.17 -6.24
N LEU A 71 -6.52 -3.06 -4.92
CA LEU A 71 -5.97 -1.95 -4.14
C LEU A 71 -4.45 -1.99 -4.09
N GLY A 72 -3.84 -3.15 -3.88
CA GLY A 72 -2.38 -3.31 -3.93
C GLY A 72 -1.80 -2.89 -5.29
N MET A 73 -2.41 -3.36 -6.38
CA MET A 73 -1.99 -3.02 -7.75
C MET A 73 -2.15 -1.53 -8.04
N LEU A 74 -3.28 -0.92 -7.68
CA LEU A 74 -3.51 0.51 -7.86
C LEU A 74 -2.45 1.35 -7.12
N ARG A 75 -2.03 0.91 -5.93
CA ARG A 75 -0.98 1.59 -5.15
C ARG A 75 0.38 1.52 -5.84
N LEU A 76 0.77 0.34 -6.31
CA LEU A 76 2.03 0.16 -7.06
C LEU A 76 2.04 1.00 -8.34
N ILE A 77 0.93 1.00 -9.09
CA ILE A 77 0.77 1.83 -10.29
C ILE A 77 0.82 3.33 -9.94
N ALA A 78 0.16 3.75 -8.87
CA ALA A 78 0.19 5.13 -8.41
C ALA A 78 1.60 5.58 -8.01
N LEU A 79 2.41 4.69 -7.42
CA LEU A 79 3.82 4.95 -7.09
C LEU A 79 4.69 5.05 -8.34
N LEU A 80 4.50 4.19 -9.34
CA LEU A 80 5.19 4.29 -10.63
C LEU A 80 4.89 5.64 -11.31
N ILE A 81 3.62 5.99 -11.42
CA ILE A 81 3.17 7.23 -12.07
C ILE A 81 3.69 8.45 -11.28
N ASN A 82 3.56 8.46 -9.95
CA ASN A 82 4.09 9.55 -9.12
C ASN A 82 5.62 9.60 -9.09
N GLY A 83 6.30 8.47 -9.27
CA GLY A 83 7.75 8.40 -9.42
C GLY A 83 8.21 9.05 -10.73
N ALA A 84 7.46 8.85 -11.82
CA ALA A 84 7.79 9.36 -13.15
C ALA A 84 7.54 10.87 -13.33
N LYS A 85 6.50 11.43 -12.68
CA LYS A 85 6.06 12.82 -12.82
C LYS A 85 7.11 13.83 -12.32
N LYS A 86 7.25 14.98 -12.99
CA LYS A 86 8.11 16.08 -12.50
C LYS A 86 7.60 16.66 -11.18
N LYS A 87 6.31 17.01 -11.12
CA LYS A 87 5.62 17.44 -9.89
C LYS A 87 4.85 16.28 -9.28
N VAL A 88 5.13 15.97 -8.02
CA VAL A 88 4.52 14.85 -7.28
C VAL A 88 3.19 15.29 -6.68
N THR A 89 2.21 14.38 -6.58
CA THR A 89 0.93 14.64 -5.91
C THR A 89 0.81 13.79 -4.63
N PRO A 90 1.10 14.36 -3.44
CA PRO A 90 1.12 13.61 -2.18
C PRO A 90 -0.25 13.08 -1.72
N GLN A 91 -1.35 13.72 -2.13
CA GLN A 91 -2.71 13.39 -1.70
C GLN A 91 -3.13 11.96 -2.08
N ILE A 92 -2.77 11.52 -3.30
CA ILE A 92 -3.08 10.16 -3.77
C ILE A 92 -2.38 9.12 -2.89
N ARG A 93 -1.16 9.41 -2.43
CA ARG A 93 -0.38 8.52 -1.54
C ARG A 93 -1.00 8.45 -0.14
N GLN A 94 -1.45 9.57 0.41
CA GLN A 94 -2.12 9.59 1.72
C GLN A 94 -3.42 8.79 1.70
N VAL A 95 -4.27 9.03 0.69
CA VAL A 95 -5.55 8.31 0.55
C VAL A 95 -5.31 6.81 0.37
N ALA A 96 -4.35 6.43 -0.47
CA ALA A 96 -3.94 5.05 -0.66
C ALA A 96 -3.48 4.37 0.65
N ALA A 97 -2.65 5.06 1.44
CA ALA A 97 -2.19 4.55 2.73
C ALA A 97 -3.33 4.48 3.77
N GLY A 98 -4.29 5.41 3.71
CA GLY A 98 -5.52 5.36 4.52
C GLY A 98 -6.37 4.11 4.25
N PHE A 99 -6.59 3.75 2.98
CA PHE A 99 -7.26 2.49 2.64
C PHE A 99 -6.46 1.27 3.12
N GLY A 100 -5.13 1.31 2.96
CA GLY A 100 -4.25 0.28 3.50
C GLY A 100 -4.40 0.09 5.01
N LEU A 101 -4.46 1.20 5.75
CA LEU A 101 -4.64 1.18 7.20
C LEU A 101 -5.93 0.46 7.60
N VAL A 102 -7.06 0.82 6.98
CA VAL A 102 -8.37 0.22 7.26
C VAL A 102 -8.36 -1.27 6.95
N ILE A 103 -7.76 -1.66 5.82
CA ILE A 103 -7.67 -3.05 5.40
C ILE A 103 -6.81 -3.87 6.35
N TRP A 104 -5.59 -3.43 6.67
CA TRP A 104 -4.69 -4.18 7.54
C TRP A 104 -5.23 -4.25 8.97
N PHE A 105 -5.93 -3.21 9.42
CA PHE A 105 -6.67 -3.26 10.67
C PHE A 105 -7.78 -4.31 10.62
N GLY A 106 -8.57 -4.35 9.55
CA GLY A 106 -9.59 -5.36 9.34
C GLY A 106 -9.02 -6.79 9.27
N VAL A 107 -7.85 -6.97 8.64
CA VAL A 107 -7.12 -8.27 8.64
C VAL A 107 -6.77 -8.69 10.06
N CYS A 108 -6.23 -7.78 10.87
CA CYS A 108 -5.95 -8.06 12.29
C CYS A 108 -7.23 -8.40 13.05
N ALA A 109 -8.32 -7.67 12.81
CA ALA A 109 -9.61 -7.92 13.46
C ALA A 109 -10.20 -9.28 13.06
N GLY A 110 -10.12 -9.67 11.79
CA GLY A 110 -10.62 -10.96 11.30
C GLY A 110 -9.84 -12.16 11.85
N PHE A 111 -8.53 -12.04 12.02
CA PHE A 111 -7.74 -13.08 12.69
C PHE A 111 -7.92 -13.07 14.21
N TYR A 112 -8.10 -11.90 14.83
CA TYR A 112 -8.38 -11.82 16.25
C TYR A 112 -9.73 -12.45 16.59
N SER A 113 -10.77 -12.18 15.80
CA SER A 113 -12.11 -12.72 16.04
C SER A 113 -12.23 -14.22 15.75
N SER A 114 -11.31 -14.80 14.96
CA SER A 114 -11.27 -16.25 14.74
C SER A 114 -10.80 -17.02 15.97
N GLY A 115 -10.24 -16.34 16.98
CA GLY A 115 -9.80 -16.94 18.24
C GLY A 115 -8.53 -17.80 18.13
N VAL A 116 -7.89 -17.83 16.95
CA VAL A 116 -6.68 -18.62 16.70
C VAL A 116 -5.46 -17.70 16.69
N ILE A 117 -4.61 -17.82 17.71
CA ILE A 117 -3.32 -17.10 17.74
C ILE A 117 -2.31 -17.83 16.85
N SER A 118 -1.76 -17.13 15.86
CA SER A 118 -0.67 -17.63 15.02
C SER A 118 0.29 -16.49 14.63
N THR A 119 1.10 -16.69 13.59
CA THR A 119 2.07 -15.71 13.10
C THR A 119 1.46 -14.36 12.72
N TRP A 120 0.16 -14.31 12.43
CA TRP A 120 -0.55 -13.07 12.13
C TRP A 120 -0.36 -12.01 13.22
N ALA A 121 -0.38 -12.42 14.51
CA ALA A 121 -0.31 -11.51 15.66
C ALA A 121 1.05 -10.83 15.79
N ALA A 122 2.10 -11.47 15.28
CA ALA A 122 3.45 -10.93 15.27
C ALA A 122 3.76 -10.07 14.03
N ILE A 123 3.00 -10.20 12.95
CA ILE A 123 3.34 -9.62 11.64
C ILE A 123 2.37 -8.51 11.23
N TYR A 124 1.07 -8.80 11.16
CA TYR A 124 0.10 -7.89 10.54
C TYR A 124 -0.15 -6.58 11.33
N PRO A 125 -0.05 -6.54 12.67
CA PRO A 125 -0.07 -5.27 13.40
C PRO A 125 1.04 -4.31 12.97
N TRP A 126 2.22 -4.81 12.59
CA TRP A 126 3.28 -3.96 12.05
C TRP A 126 2.96 -3.39 10.68
N LEU A 127 2.11 -4.05 9.89
CA LEU A 127 1.63 -3.51 8.62
C LEU A 127 0.66 -2.35 8.85
N VAL A 128 -0.16 -2.40 9.90
CA VAL A 128 -0.97 -1.24 10.34
C VAL A 128 -0.07 -0.05 10.71
N ILE A 129 0.98 -0.29 11.48
CA ILE A 129 1.96 0.74 11.86
C ILE A 129 2.70 1.28 10.62
N ALA A 130 3.05 0.42 9.67
CA ALA A 130 3.66 0.81 8.42
C ALA A 130 2.75 1.76 7.63
N GLU A 131 1.44 1.53 7.61
CA GLU A 131 0.48 2.42 6.96
C GLU A 131 0.35 3.76 7.66
N LEU A 132 0.31 3.79 8.99
CA LEU A 132 0.36 5.05 9.76
C LEU A 132 1.61 5.86 9.43
N THR A 133 2.76 5.18 9.32
CA THR A 133 4.04 5.81 8.94
C THR A 133 3.98 6.36 7.51
N ASN A 134 3.38 5.62 6.58
CA ASN A 134 3.20 6.06 5.19
C ASN A 134 2.27 7.29 5.11
N ILE A 135 1.17 7.31 5.87
CA ILE A 135 0.26 8.46 5.97
C ILE A 135 1.02 9.68 6.51
N HIS A 136 1.77 9.52 7.61
CA HIS A 136 2.53 10.61 8.22
C HIS A 136 3.59 11.19 7.25
N ARG A 137 4.36 10.32 6.59
CA ARG A 137 5.36 10.76 5.58
C ARG A 137 4.70 11.48 4.42
N ALA A 138 3.61 10.95 3.89
CA ALA A 138 2.92 11.59 2.77
C ALA A 138 2.25 12.92 3.17
N ALA A 139 1.81 13.06 4.43
CA ALA A 139 1.33 14.33 5.01
C ALA A 139 2.45 15.37 5.16
N HIS A 140 3.61 14.93 5.64
CA HIS A 140 4.80 15.77 5.72
C HIS A 140 5.24 16.29 4.33
N ASP A 141 5.32 15.39 3.33
CA ASP A 141 5.65 15.75 1.94
C ASP A 141 4.68 16.79 1.36
N GLN A 142 3.38 16.70 1.72
CA GLN A 142 2.38 17.70 1.31
C GLN A 142 2.64 19.06 1.97
N GLY A 143 2.99 19.06 3.25
CA GLY A 143 3.35 20.27 4.00
C GLY A 143 4.56 20.99 3.39
N GLU A 144 5.61 20.26 3.04
CA GLU A 144 6.80 20.82 2.40
C GLU A 144 6.52 21.38 1.01
N THR A 145 5.69 20.68 0.22
CA THR A 145 5.25 21.16 -1.10
C THR A 145 4.42 22.44 -0.99
N ARG A 146 3.54 22.53 0.01
CA ARG A 146 2.69 23.72 0.24
C ARG A 146 3.49 24.92 0.72
N ASN A 147 4.53 24.69 1.52
CA ASN A 147 5.38 25.75 2.09
C ASN A 147 6.54 26.15 1.16
N GLY A 148 6.59 25.64 -0.07
CA GLY A 148 7.63 25.99 -1.06
C GLY A 148 9.03 25.50 -0.73
N ARG A 149 9.18 24.54 0.20
CA ARG A 149 10.48 23.98 0.62
C ARG A 149 10.93 22.77 -0.19
N ALA A 150 10.03 22.17 -0.96
CA ALA A 150 10.35 21.10 -1.89
C ALA A 150 10.94 21.68 -3.18
N ALA A 151 12.26 21.86 -3.21
CA ALA A 151 13.05 22.15 -4.41
C ALA A 151 13.43 20.86 -5.14
#